data_AF-A0A979GQQ3-F1
#
_entry.id   AF-A0A979GQQ3-F1
#
_cell.length_a   1.000
_cell.length_b   1.000
_cell.length_c   1.000
_cell.angle_alpha   90.00
_cell.angle_beta   90.00
_cell.angle_gamma   90.00
#
_symmetry.space_group_name_H-M   'P 1'
#
loop_
_entity.id
_entity.type
_entity.pdbx_description
1 polymer ?
#
loop_
_entity_poly.entity_id
_entity_poly.type
_entity_poly.pdbx_seq_one_letter_code
_entity_poly.pdbx_strand_id
1 'polypeptide(L)'
;MKRFVVCKTCGARVSGLLDSPVALDFITKAEQELLSGGEYGNGDNGNVYISTSDKHHLSYHQDQNRLIGCCGPSPYGLPNLVCICKSEIGREVTDCCTAHYVMLYKERIAIREDNTGLLEKVVSLPVAEDLKSQYEILINFGEIEIVLNALKM
;
A
#
# COMPACT_ATOMS: atom_id res chain seq x y z
N MET A 1 2.62 10.09 14.20
CA MET A 1 3.25 8.77 13.99
C MET A 1 2.58 8.16 12.79
N LYS A 2 3.33 7.95 11.71
CA LYS A 2 2.79 7.38 10.48
C LYS A 2 3.05 5.88 10.43
N ARG A 3 2.26 5.19 9.63
CA ARG A 3 2.43 3.78 9.30
C ARG A 3 2.59 3.62 7.81
N PHE A 4 3.17 2.50 7.41
CA PHE A 4 3.25 2.14 6.01
C PHE A 4 3.27 0.62 5.90
N VAL A 5 2.84 0.12 4.76
CA VAL A 5 2.80 -1.31 4.47
C VAL A 5 3.96 -1.67 3.57
N VAL A 6 4.65 -2.76 3.87
CA VAL A 6 5.74 -3.30 3.05
C VAL A 6 5.41 -4.70 2.56
N CYS A 7 5.96 -5.06 1.40
CA CYS A 7 5.97 -6.41 0.89
C CYS A 7 6.87 -7.30 1.75
N LYS A 8 6.36 -8.43 2.25
CA LYS A 8 7.18 -9.41 3.01
C LYS A 8 8.27 -10.07 2.16
N THR A 9 8.09 -10.15 0.84
CA THR A 9 9.03 -10.81 -0.06
C THR A 9 10.29 -9.98 -0.33
N CYS A 10 10.16 -8.67 -0.56
CA CYS A 10 11.29 -7.81 -0.95
C CYS A 10 11.50 -6.58 -0.07
N GLY A 11 10.63 -6.33 0.91
CA GLY A 11 10.72 -5.17 1.80
C GLY A 11 10.32 -3.83 1.17
N ALA A 12 9.97 -3.79 -0.13
CA ALA A 12 9.51 -2.56 -0.77
C ALA A 12 8.19 -2.09 -0.15
N ARG A 13 8.06 -0.77 0.06
CA ARG A 13 6.81 -0.14 0.48
C ARG A 13 5.73 -0.31 -0.58
N VAL A 14 4.54 -0.73 -0.15
CA VAL A 14 3.38 -0.99 -1.02
C VAL A 14 2.17 -0.07 -0.78
N SER A 15 2.28 0.84 0.19
CA SER A 15 1.25 1.84 0.50
C SER A 15 1.83 3.25 0.60
N GLY A 16 0.98 4.26 0.60
CA GLY A 16 1.27 5.61 1.09
C GLY A 16 1.61 5.62 2.59
N LEU A 17 1.74 6.84 3.13
CA LEU A 17 1.88 7.06 4.57
C LEU A 17 0.50 7.11 5.20
N LEU A 18 0.27 6.16 6.10
CA LEU A 18 -1.02 5.90 6.71
C LEU A 18 -1.06 6.46 8.12
N ASP A 19 -2.24 6.89 8.56
CA ASP A 19 -2.50 7.43 9.88
C ASP A 19 -2.85 6.30 10.89
N SER A 20 -3.87 6.49 11.71
CA SER A 20 -4.38 5.47 12.62
C SER A 20 -5.49 4.68 11.94
N PRO A 21 -5.70 3.40 12.32
CA PRO A 21 -6.70 2.58 11.66
C PRO A 21 -8.10 3.12 11.92
N VAL A 22 -8.93 3.12 10.89
CA VAL A 22 -10.35 3.49 10.96
C VAL A 22 -11.23 2.25 10.78
N ALA A 23 -12.48 2.34 11.25
CA ALA A 23 -13.47 1.30 11.00
C ALA A 23 -13.85 1.28 9.53
N LEU A 24 -14.01 0.09 8.95
CA LEU A 24 -14.44 -0.07 7.57
C LEU A 24 -15.96 0.02 7.49
N ASP A 25 -16.46 0.97 6.70
CA ASP A 25 -17.89 1.13 6.42
C ASP A 25 -18.16 1.02 4.92
N PHE A 26 -18.65 -0.14 4.50
CA PHE A 26 -19.00 -0.41 3.10
C PHE A 26 -20.43 0.05 2.74
N ILE A 27 -21.22 0.49 3.72
CA ILE A 27 -22.63 0.80 3.51
C ILE A 27 -22.77 2.03 2.61
N THR A 28 -23.56 1.92 1.54
CA THR A 28 -23.85 3.02 0.60
C THR A 28 -22.64 3.63 -0.13
N LYS A 29 -21.52 2.89 -0.24
CA LYS A 29 -20.27 3.35 -0.86
C LYS A 29 -20.05 2.90 -2.32
N ALA A 30 -21.10 2.52 -3.05
CA ALA A 30 -20.95 2.16 -4.46
C ALA A 30 -20.31 3.32 -5.26
N GLU A 31 -19.33 2.99 -6.12
CA GLU A 31 -18.53 3.90 -6.94
C GLU A 31 -17.67 4.92 -6.17
N GLN A 32 -17.54 4.76 -4.86
CA GLN A 32 -16.83 5.71 -3.99
C GLN A 32 -15.64 5.05 -3.32
N GLU A 33 -14.58 5.83 -3.08
CA GLU A 33 -13.50 5.41 -2.20
C GLU A 33 -14.06 5.01 -0.82
N LEU A 34 -13.68 3.81 -0.37
CA LEU A 34 -13.99 3.32 0.95
C LEU A 34 -13.27 4.15 2.03
N LEU A 35 -12.05 4.59 1.70
CA LEU A 35 -11.11 5.25 2.60
C LEU A 35 -10.54 6.48 1.90
N SER A 36 -10.35 7.56 2.64
CA SER A 36 -9.61 8.73 2.16
C SER A 36 -8.12 8.42 2.08
N GLY A 37 -7.37 9.19 1.30
CA GLY A 37 -5.92 9.07 1.26
C GLY A 37 -5.29 9.25 2.64
N GLY A 38 -4.39 8.35 3.03
CA GLY A 38 -3.78 8.27 4.35
C GLY A 38 -4.58 7.45 5.37
N GLU A 39 -5.84 7.09 5.09
CA GLU A 39 -6.62 6.20 5.96
C GLU A 39 -6.36 4.73 5.62
N TYR A 40 -6.40 3.88 6.64
CA TYR A 40 -6.40 2.44 6.45
C TYR A 40 -7.34 1.76 7.45
N GLY A 41 -7.85 0.59 7.10
CA GLY A 41 -8.64 -0.24 8.00
C GLY A 41 -8.19 -1.68 8.00
N ASN A 42 -8.52 -2.40 9.06
CA ASN A 42 -8.25 -3.83 9.19
C ASN A 42 -9.57 -4.58 9.00
N GLY A 43 -9.60 -5.52 8.05
CA GLY A 43 -10.72 -6.44 7.92
C GLY A 43 -10.67 -7.55 8.97
N ASP A 44 -11.80 -8.21 9.20
CA ASP A 44 -11.91 -9.31 10.17
C ASP A 44 -10.99 -10.49 9.86
N ASN A 45 -10.66 -10.67 8.57
CA ASN A 45 -9.71 -11.69 8.12
C ASN A 45 -8.24 -11.28 8.36
N GLY A 46 -7.98 -10.07 8.86
CA GLY A 46 -6.66 -9.48 9.10
C GLY A 46 -6.04 -8.81 7.88
N ASN A 47 -6.73 -8.78 6.73
CA ASN A 47 -6.26 -8.02 5.57
C ASN A 47 -6.34 -6.53 5.83
N VAL A 48 -5.47 -5.78 5.16
CA VAL A 48 -5.37 -4.33 5.30
C VAL A 48 -6.02 -3.66 4.11
N TYR A 49 -6.90 -2.71 4.36
CA TYR A 49 -7.60 -1.93 3.34
C TYR A 49 -7.01 -0.53 3.32
N ILE A 50 -6.69 -0.01 2.14
CA ILE A 50 -6.20 1.35 1.90
C ILE A 50 -6.98 2.01 0.76
N SER A 51 -6.92 3.34 0.66
CA SER A 51 -7.42 4.06 -0.52
C SER A 51 -6.70 3.60 -1.79
N THR A 52 -7.38 3.64 -2.94
CA THR A 52 -6.72 3.39 -4.23
C THR A 52 -5.63 4.42 -4.53
N SER A 53 -5.74 5.63 -3.97
CA SER A 53 -4.74 6.69 -4.08
C SER A 53 -3.46 6.41 -3.28
N ASP A 54 -3.51 5.52 -2.29
CA ASP A 54 -2.37 5.13 -1.46
C ASP A 54 -1.57 3.97 -2.05
N LYS A 55 -1.84 3.52 -3.28
CA LYS A 55 -1.01 2.50 -3.94
C LYS A 55 0.43 3.02 -4.12
N HIS A 56 1.40 2.22 -3.72
CA HIS A 56 2.81 2.52 -3.97
C HIS A 56 3.54 1.26 -4.44
N HIS A 57 4.42 1.32 -5.43
CA HIS A 57 5.10 0.14 -6.01
C HIS A 57 4.22 -1.09 -6.30
N LEU A 58 2.96 -0.84 -6.66
CA LEU A 58 1.98 -1.84 -7.04
C LEU A 58 1.63 -1.67 -8.52
N SER A 59 1.47 -2.79 -9.20
CA SER A 59 1.02 -2.83 -10.59
C SER A 59 0.04 -3.97 -10.78
N TYR A 60 -0.80 -3.89 -11.81
CA TYR A 60 -1.69 -4.98 -12.12
C TYR A 60 -0.92 -6.24 -12.56
N HIS A 61 -1.47 -7.39 -12.18
CA HIS A 61 -1.00 -8.69 -12.65
C HIS A 61 -1.17 -8.79 -14.18
N GLN A 62 -0.24 -9.47 -14.86
CA GLN A 62 -0.25 -9.55 -16.34
C GLN A 62 -1.44 -10.36 -16.87
N ASP A 63 -1.85 -11.40 -16.15
CA ASP A 63 -3.07 -12.16 -16.43
C ASP A 63 -4.32 -11.30 -16.29
N GLN A 64 -4.86 -10.87 -17.43
CA GLN A 64 -6.04 -10.01 -17.51
C GLN A 64 -7.31 -10.71 -17.00
N ASN A 65 -7.33 -12.04 -16.92
CA ASN A 65 -8.47 -12.78 -16.36
C ASN A 65 -8.64 -12.56 -14.86
N ARG A 66 -7.73 -11.83 -14.20
CA ARG A 66 -7.83 -11.44 -12.80
C ARG A 66 -8.49 -10.09 -12.58
N LEU A 67 -8.73 -9.33 -13.64
CA LEU A 67 -9.46 -8.06 -13.64
C LEU A 67 -10.93 -8.31 -14.01
N ILE A 68 -11.62 -9.11 -13.19
CA ILE A 68 -13.01 -9.48 -13.42
C ILE A 68 -13.95 -8.47 -12.77
N GLY A 69 -14.97 -8.02 -13.48
CA GLY A 69 -16.03 -7.16 -13.00
C GLY A 69 -16.76 -6.47 -14.15
N CYS A 70 -17.75 -5.63 -13.87
CA CYS A 70 -18.55 -5.00 -14.91
C CYS A 70 -17.83 -3.81 -15.54
N CYS A 71 -17.35 -2.88 -14.69
CA CYS A 71 -16.68 -1.66 -15.12
C CYS A 71 -15.21 -1.56 -14.64
N GLY A 72 -14.81 -2.46 -13.75
CA GLY A 72 -13.48 -2.51 -13.17
C GLY A 72 -13.33 -3.76 -12.31
N PRO A 73 -12.17 -3.94 -11.65
CA PRO A 73 -11.94 -5.05 -10.74
C PRO A 73 -12.98 -5.18 -9.63
N SER A 74 -13.65 -6.33 -9.59
CA SER A 74 -14.61 -6.72 -8.55
C SER A 74 -13.88 -7.31 -7.32
N PRO A 75 -14.58 -7.44 -6.18
CA PRO A 75 -14.03 -8.08 -4.97
C PRO A 75 -13.72 -9.57 -5.14
N TYR A 76 -14.13 -10.19 -6.25
CA TYR A 76 -13.98 -11.64 -6.47
C TYR A 76 -12.72 -11.98 -7.28
N GLY A 77 -12.19 -13.18 -7.07
CA GLY A 77 -11.10 -13.76 -7.87
C GLY A 77 -9.71 -13.74 -7.21
N LEU A 78 -8.72 -14.17 -7.98
CA LEU A 78 -7.30 -14.23 -7.56
C LEU A 78 -6.66 -12.85 -7.51
N PRO A 79 -5.67 -12.58 -6.62
CA PRO A 79 -5.01 -11.29 -6.50
C PRO A 79 -4.63 -10.67 -7.85
N ASN A 80 -4.99 -9.41 -8.02
CA ASN A 80 -4.77 -8.66 -9.26
C ASN A 80 -3.67 -7.59 -9.11
N LEU A 81 -3.14 -7.38 -7.90
CA LEU A 81 -2.02 -6.47 -7.65
C LEU A 81 -0.76 -7.26 -7.29
N VAL A 82 0.34 -6.88 -7.93
CA VAL A 82 1.69 -7.37 -7.66
C VAL A 82 2.62 -6.25 -7.22
N CYS A 83 3.52 -6.56 -6.30
CA CYS A 83 4.64 -5.70 -5.93
C CYS A 83 5.63 -5.57 -7.12
N ILE A 84 6.53 -4.60 -7.05
CA ILE A 84 7.67 -4.47 -7.97
C ILE A 84 8.49 -5.77 -8.11
N CYS A 85 8.61 -6.56 -7.04
CA CYS A 85 9.26 -7.88 -7.04
C CYS A 85 8.41 -9.01 -7.65
N LYS A 86 7.24 -8.69 -8.21
CA LYS A 86 6.26 -9.62 -8.81
C LYS A 86 5.53 -10.55 -7.84
N SER A 87 5.78 -10.44 -6.53
CA SER A 87 4.94 -11.10 -5.53
C SER A 87 3.50 -10.58 -5.62
N GLU A 88 2.52 -11.48 -5.61
CA GLU A 88 1.11 -11.15 -5.45
C GLU A 88 0.87 -10.59 -4.04
N ILE A 89 0.28 -9.41 -3.94
CA ILE A 89 0.13 -8.68 -2.66
C ILE A 89 -1.34 -8.52 -2.27
N GLY A 90 -2.24 -8.44 -3.24
CA GLY A 90 -3.63 -8.14 -2.92
C GLY A 90 -4.51 -7.90 -4.13
N ARG A 91 -5.61 -7.21 -3.88
CA ARG A 91 -6.65 -6.91 -4.86
C ARG A 91 -7.03 -5.44 -4.80
N GLU A 92 -6.98 -4.76 -5.93
CA GLU A 92 -7.76 -3.55 -6.16
C GLU A 92 -9.20 -3.94 -6.47
N VAL A 93 -10.13 -3.23 -5.84
CA VAL A 93 -11.56 -3.29 -6.12
C VAL A 93 -11.99 -1.90 -6.56
N THR A 94 -12.42 -1.76 -7.80
CA THR A 94 -12.87 -0.51 -8.44
C THR A 94 -14.01 -0.80 -9.42
N ASP A 95 -14.87 -1.77 -9.09
CA ASP A 95 -16.09 -2.07 -9.86
C ASP A 95 -17.21 -1.10 -9.46
N CYS A 96 -18.03 -0.70 -10.43
CA CYS A 96 -19.09 0.30 -10.27
C CYS A 96 -20.16 -0.12 -9.24
N CYS A 97 -20.33 -1.41 -9.02
CA CYS A 97 -21.31 -1.92 -8.06
C CYS A 97 -20.77 -1.97 -6.61
N THR A 98 -19.55 -1.50 -6.36
CA THR A 98 -18.84 -1.70 -5.10
C THR A 98 -18.14 -0.43 -4.61
N ALA A 99 -17.75 -0.42 -3.34
CA ALA A 99 -16.79 0.56 -2.85
C ALA A 99 -15.42 0.34 -3.50
N HIS A 100 -14.70 1.43 -3.71
CA HIS A 100 -13.34 1.43 -4.26
C HIS A 100 -12.31 1.34 -3.15
N TYR A 101 -11.40 0.38 -3.23
CA TYR A 101 -10.34 0.19 -2.25
C TYR A 101 -9.24 -0.73 -2.78
N VAL A 102 -8.13 -0.79 -2.06
CA VAL A 102 -7.13 -1.83 -2.20
C VAL A 102 -7.10 -2.68 -0.95
N MET A 103 -7.32 -3.98 -1.11
CA MET A 103 -7.18 -4.99 -0.07
C MET A 103 -5.82 -5.68 -0.21
N LEU A 104 -4.96 -5.50 0.79
CA LEU A 104 -3.64 -6.12 0.90
C LEU A 104 -3.71 -7.35 1.81
N TYR A 105 -3.16 -8.47 1.34
CA TYR A 105 -3.27 -9.75 2.04
C TYR A 105 -2.26 -9.87 3.18
N LYS A 106 -2.76 -10.19 4.37
CA LYS A 106 -1.96 -10.18 5.62
C LYS A 106 -0.73 -11.07 5.57
N GLU A 107 -0.80 -12.19 4.86
CA GLU A 107 0.29 -13.15 4.74
C GLU A 107 1.40 -12.65 3.81
N ARG A 108 1.12 -11.66 2.96
CA ARG A 108 2.04 -11.08 1.97
C ARG A 108 2.64 -9.74 2.39
N ILE A 109 2.06 -9.10 3.40
CA ILE A 109 2.45 -7.76 3.85
C ILE A 109 2.83 -7.69 5.32
N ALA A 110 3.58 -6.65 5.68
CA ALA A 110 3.80 -6.26 7.07
C ALA A 110 3.55 -4.76 7.23
N ILE A 111 2.91 -4.38 8.33
CA ILE A 111 2.77 -2.98 8.72
C ILE A 111 4.05 -2.56 9.47
N ARG A 112 4.52 -1.36 9.20
CA ARG A 112 5.66 -0.70 9.84
C ARG A 112 5.23 0.66 10.37
N GLU A 113 5.90 1.11 11.42
CA GLU A 113 5.68 2.42 12.03
C GLU A 113 6.89 3.30 11.77
N ASP A 114 6.67 4.53 11.31
CA ASP A 114 7.71 5.56 11.31
C ASP A 114 7.56 6.44 12.56
N ASN A 115 8.45 6.15 13.52
CA ASN A 115 8.55 6.87 14.79
C ASN A 115 9.50 8.08 14.72
N THR A 116 10.22 8.23 13.61
CA THR A 116 11.27 9.23 13.42
C THR A 116 10.84 10.39 12.50
N GLY A 117 9.78 10.20 11.72
CA GLY A 117 9.39 11.10 10.64
C GLY A 117 10.39 11.12 9.49
N LEU A 118 11.33 10.17 9.45
CA LEU A 118 12.36 10.09 8.42
C LEU A 118 11.76 9.69 7.07
N LEU A 119 10.71 8.88 7.07
CA LEU A 119 10.07 8.43 5.83
C LEU A 119 9.34 9.58 5.14
N GLU A 120 8.63 10.43 5.90
CA GLU A 120 8.04 11.68 5.37
C GLU A 120 9.10 12.57 4.73
N LYS A 121 10.25 12.72 5.40
CA LYS A 121 11.38 13.49 4.86
C LYS A 121 11.88 12.89 3.56
N VAL A 122 12.14 11.58 3.51
CA VAL A 122 12.60 10.86 2.31
C VAL A 122 11.65 11.05 1.13
N VAL A 123 10.34 10.89 1.36
CA VAL A 123 9.32 11.05 0.31
C VAL A 123 9.32 12.48 -0.25
N SER A 124 9.54 13.48 0.61
CA SER A 124 9.60 14.90 0.23
C SER A 124 10.92 15.34 -0.44
N LEU A 125 11.95 14.48 -0.48
CA LEU A 125 13.24 14.85 -1.04
C LEU A 125 13.15 15.16 -2.55
N PRO A 126 13.85 16.20 -3.03
CA PRO A 126 13.94 16.49 -4.46
C PRO A 126 15.02 15.62 -5.14
N VAL A 127 14.95 14.30 -4.94
CA VAL A 127 15.85 13.31 -5.54
C VAL A 127 15.08 12.32 -6.40
N ALA A 128 15.78 11.53 -7.20
CA ALA A 128 15.17 10.53 -8.06
C ALA A 128 14.42 9.44 -7.26
N GLU A 129 13.34 8.91 -7.82
CA GLU A 129 12.43 7.96 -7.14
C GLU A 129 13.10 6.61 -6.83
N ASP A 130 14.09 6.20 -7.62
CA ASP A 130 14.90 5.01 -7.36
C ASP A 130 15.75 5.19 -6.11
N LEU A 131 16.32 6.38 -5.90
CA LEU A 131 17.07 6.70 -4.68
C LEU A 131 16.15 6.78 -3.45
N LYS A 132 14.95 7.37 -3.59
CA LYS A 132 13.95 7.32 -2.52
C LYS A 132 13.61 5.89 -2.15
N SER A 133 13.32 5.05 -3.15
CA SER A 133 13.02 3.63 -2.95
C SER A 133 14.12 2.88 -2.19
N GLN A 134 15.39 3.18 -2.48
CA GLN A 134 16.53 2.62 -1.75
C GLN A 134 16.52 3.05 -0.27
N TYR A 135 16.30 4.33 0.02
CA TYR A 135 16.20 4.81 1.40
C TYR A 135 15.01 4.21 2.15
N GLU A 136 13.85 4.06 1.50
CA GLU A 136 12.69 3.41 2.11
C GLU A 136 12.96 1.95 2.49
N ILE A 137 13.69 1.22 1.63
CA ILE A 137 14.11 -0.16 1.91
C ILE A 137 15.06 -0.18 3.12
N LEU A 138 16.05 0.71 3.17
CA LEU A 138 16.98 0.81 4.30
C LEU A 138 16.25 1.12 5.61
N ILE A 139 15.30 2.07 5.60
CA ILE A 139 14.44 2.39 6.76
C ILE A 139 13.68 1.15 7.21
N ASN A 140 13.06 0.41 6.29
CA ASN A 140 12.32 -0.81 6.64
C ASN A 140 13.21 -1.92 7.25
N PHE A 141 14.49 -1.99 6.85
CA PHE A 141 15.46 -2.93 7.42
C PHE A 141 16.15 -2.43 8.70
N GLY A 142 15.81 -1.23 9.17
CA GLY A 142 16.37 -0.65 10.42
C GLY A 142 17.71 0.08 10.22
N GLU A 143 18.15 0.27 8.98
CA GLU A 143 19.41 0.94 8.63
C GLU A 143 19.27 2.48 8.66
N ILE A 144 18.67 3.01 9.73
CA ILE A 144 18.30 4.43 9.86
C ILE A 144 19.53 5.34 9.82
N GLU A 145 20.64 4.94 10.47
CA GLU A 145 21.88 5.72 10.50
C GLU A 145 22.49 5.91 9.12
N ILE A 146 22.41 4.90 8.25
CA ILE A 146 22.90 4.99 6.86
C ILE A 146 22.11 6.08 6.11
N VAL A 147 20.79 6.10 6.29
CA VAL A 147 19.92 7.08 5.63
C VAL A 147 20.18 8.49 6.18
N LEU A 148 20.26 8.67 7.50
CA LEU A 148 20.57 9.97 8.11
C LEU A 148 21.92 10.52 7.61
N ASN A 149 22.96 9.69 7.61
CA ASN A 149 24.28 10.06 7.09
C ASN A 149 24.24 10.44 5.60
N ALA A 150 23.53 9.68 4.77
CA ALA A 150 23.36 9.98 3.34
C ALA A 150 22.63 11.32 3.11
N LEU A 151 21.70 11.66 4.00
CA LEU A 151 20.96 12.92 3.96
C LEU A 151 21.69 14.10 4.62
N LYS A 152 22.88 13.87 5.20
CA LYS A 152 23.62 14.86 6.02
C LYS A 152 22.77 15.42 7.18
N MET A 153 21.93 14.57 7.76
CA MET A 153 21.04 14.89 8.87
C MET A 153 21.55 14.35 10.20
#